data_AF-A0A3B1BJR4-F1
#
_entry.id   AF-A0A3B1BJR4-F1
#
_cell.length_a   1.000
_cell.length_b   1.000
_cell.length_c   1.000
_cell.angle_alpha   90.00
_cell.angle_beta   90.00
_cell.angle_gamma   90.00
#
_symmetry.space_group_name_H-M   'P 1'
#
loop_
_entity.id
_entity.type
_entity.pdbx_description
1 polymer ?
#
loop_
_entity_poly.entity_id
_entity_poly.type
_entity_poly.pdbx_seq_one_letter_code
_entity_poly.pdbx_strand_id
1 'polypeptide(L)'
;PKPQRGTFYRSDHFSLAKEGVPALYFSGGVNSVKHGRQWMLDQMADYSANRYHKPSDEYSESWDMSGAAQDLELIYKIGLKLSQEDSFPNWRAGNEFRAKRDAMMSNVTP
;
A
#
# COMPACT_ATOMS: atom_id res chain seq x y z
N PRO A 1 2.84 -7.91 10.41
CA PRO A 1 3.09 -8.09 8.96
C PRO A 1 3.25 -9.59 8.63
N LYS A 2 2.81 -10.03 7.44
CA LYS A 2 2.98 -11.42 6.94
C LYS A 2 3.76 -11.42 5.61
N PRO A 3 5.08 -11.11 5.61
CA PRO A 3 5.88 -10.96 4.38
C PRO A 3 5.82 -12.18 3.47
N GLN A 4 5.72 -13.38 4.04
CA GLN A 4 5.61 -14.65 3.32
C GLN A 4 4.39 -14.75 2.40
N ARG A 5 3.38 -13.89 2.57
CA ARG A 5 2.21 -13.84 1.68
C ARG A 5 2.51 -13.13 0.35
N GLY A 6 3.65 -12.45 0.24
CA GLY A 6 4.10 -11.79 -0.98
C GLY A 6 3.13 -10.73 -1.51
N THR A 7 2.38 -10.05 -0.63
CA THR A 7 1.24 -9.20 -1.04
C THR A 7 1.63 -8.04 -1.95
N PHE A 8 2.87 -7.52 -1.81
CA PHE A 8 3.42 -6.53 -2.75
C PHE A 8 3.45 -7.06 -4.19
N TYR A 9 3.86 -8.32 -4.39
CA TYR A 9 3.99 -8.96 -5.71
C TYR A 9 2.66 -9.42 -6.32
N ARG A 10 1.53 -9.19 -5.63
CA ARG A 10 0.21 -9.76 -5.97
C ARG A 10 -0.87 -8.69 -6.10
N SER A 11 -0.48 -7.45 -6.39
CA SER A 11 -1.36 -6.31 -6.59
C SER A 11 -0.88 -5.51 -7.81
N ASP A 12 -1.73 -4.64 -8.35
CA ASP A 12 -1.56 -4.05 -9.69
C ASP A 12 -0.30 -3.20 -9.84
N HIS A 13 0.14 -2.55 -8.76
CA HIS A 13 1.37 -1.75 -8.73
C HIS A 13 2.62 -2.57 -9.10
N PHE A 14 2.60 -3.89 -8.91
CA PHE A 14 3.75 -4.74 -9.20
C PHE A 14 4.15 -4.70 -10.68
N SER A 15 3.19 -4.67 -11.60
CA SER A 15 3.48 -4.59 -13.04
C SER A 15 4.27 -3.33 -13.40
N LEU A 16 4.02 -2.22 -12.70
CA LEU A 16 4.77 -0.97 -12.86
C LEU A 16 6.12 -1.01 -12.13
N ALA A 17 6.17 -1.61 -10.93
CA ALA A 17 7.40 -1.80 -10.18
C ALA A 17 8.43 -2.64 -10.96
N LYS A 18 7.97 -3.69 -11.67
CA LYS A 18 8.80 -4.48 -12.59
C LYS A 18 9.43 -3.67 -13.72
N GLU A 19 8.83 -2.54 -14.07
CA GLU A 19 9.34 -1.59 -15.07
C GLU A 19 10.11 -0.43 -14.43
N GLY A 20 10.38 -0.49 -13.12
CA GLY A 20 11.17 0.49 -12.38
C GLY A 20 10.36 1.64 -11.80
N VAL A 21 9.06 1.74 -12.04
CA VAL A 21 8.23 2.81 -11.44
C VAL A 21 8.16 2.61 -9.92
N PRO A 22 8.60 3.58 -9.09
CA PRO A 22 8.49 3.47 -7.64
C PRO A 22 7.05 3.28 -7.19
N ALA A 23 6.81 2.33 -6.29
CA ALA A 23 5.48 2.01 -5.80
C ALA A 23 5.42 1.95 -4.28
N LEU A 24 4.28 2.40 -3.75
CA LEU A 24 3.87 2.21 -2.37
C LEU A 24 2.66 1.27 -2.34
N TYR A 25 2.66 0.32 -1.41
CA TYR A 25 1.53 -0.56 -1.16
C TYR A 25 0.91 -0.20 0.19
N PHE A 26 -0.30 0.35 0.17
CA PHE A 26 -1.06 0.68 1.36
C PHE A 26 -1.84 -0.54 1.83
N SER A 27 -1.85 -0.78 3.14
CA SER A 27 -2.66 -1.81 3.76
C SER A 27 -3.03 -1.40 5.17
N GLY A 28 -4.20 -1.83 5.64
CA GLY A 28 -4.63 -1.61 7.02
C GLY A 28 -3.56 -2.03 8.04
N GLY A 29 -3.45 -1.22 9.10
CA GLY A 29 -2.54 -1.48 10.21
C GLY A 29 -2.94 -2.68 11.07
N VAL A 30 -2.01 -3.13 11.91
CA VAL A 30 -2.23 -4.24 12.86
C VAL A 30 -2.46 -3.75 14.29
N ASN A 31 -2.60 -2.44 14.50
CA ASN A 31 -2.79 -1.85 15.82
C ASN A 31 -3.97 -0.88 15.76
N SER A 32 -5.08 -1.25 16.39
CA SER A 32 -6.22 -0.35 16.56
C SER A 32 -5.85 0.73 17.57
N VAL A 33 -6.12 2.00 17.24
CA VAL A 33 -5.88 3.13 18.16
C VAL A 33 -6.71 2.97 19.44
N LYS A 34 -7.95 2.48 19.30
CA LYS A 34 -8.91 2.34 20.40
C LYS A 34 -8.76 1.03 21.18
N HIS A 35 -8.49 -0.07 20.47
CA HIS A 35 -8.57 -1.43 21.03
C HIS A 35 -7.23 -2.15 21.09
N GLY A 36 -6.17 -1.55 20.56
CA GLY A 36 -4.83 -2.12 20.53
C GLY A 36 -4.62 -3.22 19.50
N ARG A 37 -3.46 -3.87 19.60
CA ARG A 37 -2.97 -4.83 18.60
C ARG A 37 -3.74 -6.14 18.58
N GLN A 38 -3.95 -6.76 19.74
CA GLN A 38 -4.54 -8.10 19.79
C GLN A 38 -5.94 -8.11 19.17
N TRP A 39 -6.77 -7.14 19.57
CA TRP A 39 -8.10 -6.97 18.99
C TRP A 39 -8.07 -6.86 17.46
N MET A 40 -7.16 -6.04 16.90
CA MET A 40 -7.07 -5.89 15.45
C MET A 40 -6.63 -7.18 14.76
N LEU A 41 -5.71 -7.95 15.35
CA LEU A 41 -5.30 -9.25 14.82
C LEU A 41 -6.48 -10.23 14.76
N ASP A 42 -7.33 -10.23 15.79
CA ASP A 42 -8.53 -11.07 15.84
C ASP A 42 -9.55 -10.65 14.77
N GLN A 43 -9.77 -9.34 14.59
CA GLN A 43 -10.63 -8.83 13.50
C GLN A 43 -10.10 -9.19 12.11
N MET A 44 -8.78 -9.09 11.89
CA MET A 44 -8.16 -9.47 10.61
C MET A 44 -8.26 -10.97 10.35
N ALA A 45 -8.14 -11.81 11.39
CA ALA A 45 -8.27 -13.25 11.28
C ALA A 45 -9.71 -13.63 10.94
N ASP A 46 -10.68 -13.06 11.65
CA ASP A 46 -12.11 -13.26 11.39
C ASP A 46 -12.50 -12.80 9.97
N TYR A 47 -12.09 -11.60 9.56
CA TYR A 47 -12.33 -11.11 8.20
C TYR A 47 -11.73 -12.04 7.14
N SER A 48 -10.48 -12.47 7.32
CA SER A 48 -9.81 -13.39 6.39
C SER A 48 -10.50 -14.75 6.27
N ALA A 49 -11.06 -15.25 7.38
CA ALA A 49 -11.71 -16.56 7.42
C ALA A 49 -13.14 -16.51 6.87
N ASN A 50 -13.87 -15.43 7.17
CA ASN A 50 -15.33 -15.40 7.06
C ASN A 50 -15.87 -14.43 6.00
N ARG A 51 -15.08 -13.46 5.54
CA ARG A 51 -15.56 -12.38 4.65
C ARG A 51 -14.73 -12.21 3.37
N TYR A 52 -13.40 -12.21 3.46
CA TYR A 52 -12.53 -11.96 2.30
C TYR A 52 -12.84 -12.88 1.11
N HIS A 53 -13.08 -12.30 -0.08
CA HIS A 53 -13.46 -13.00 -1.32
C HIS A 53 -14.76 -13.82 -1.21
N LYS A 54 -15.72 -13.36 -0.41
CA LYS A 54 -17.03 -13.99 -0.26
C LYS A 54 -18.14 -12.96 -0.43
N PRO A 55 -19.40 -13.39 -0.66
CA PRO A 55 -20.54 -12.47 -0.73
C PRO A 55 -20.73 -11.61 0.52
N SER A 56 -20.22 -12.03 1.68
CA SER A 56 -20.25 -11.27 2.93
C SER A 56 -19.21 -10.16 3.02
N ASP A 57 -18.41 -9.93 1.97
CA ASP A 57 -17.45 -8.82 1.86
C ASP A 57 -18.16 -7.51 1.48
N GLU A 58 -19.10 -7.09 2.32
CA GLU A 58 -19.92 -5.90 2.12
C GLU A 58 -19.64 -4.85 3.20
N TYR A 59 -19.98 -3.60 2.87
CA TYR A 59 -19.92 -2.50 3.83
C TYR A 59 -20.79 -2.79 5.06
N SER A 60 -20.30 -2.37 6.24
CA SER A 60 -21.07 -2.41 7.49
C SER A 60 -21.02 -1.06 8.18
N GLU A 61 -22.17 -0.58 8.63
CA GLU A 61 -22.31 0.65 9.43
C GLU A 61 -21.55 0.57 10.77
N SER A 62 -21.21 -0.64 11.23
CA SER A 62 -20.40 -0.84 12.44
C SER A 62 -18.91 -0.56 12.25
N TRP A 63 -18.46 -0.33 11.02
CA TRP A 63 -17.04 -0.06 10.75
C TRP A 63 -16.64 1.34 11.19
N ASP A 64 -15.56 1.40 11.97
CA ASP A 64 -14.86 2.65 12.21
C ASP A 64 -14.03 3.03 10.97
N MET A 65 -14.55 3.96 10.19
CA MET A 65 -13.93 4.43 8.94
C MET A 65 -12.87 5.52 9.17
N SER A 66 -12.58 5.91 10.41
CA SER A 66 -11.62 6.99 10.71
C SER A 66 -10.21 6.69 10.19
N GLY A 67 -9.76 5.43 10.29
CA GLY A 67 -8.48 4.99 9.73
C GLY A 67 -8.44 5.08 8.20
N ALA A 68 -9.52 4.70 7.52
CA ALA A 68 -9.62 4.82 6.07
C ALA A 68 -9.59 6.29 5.61
N ALA A 69 -10.23 7.19 6.37
CA ALA A 69 -10.18 8.62 6.09
C ALA A 69 -8.74 9.18 6.23
N GLN A 70 -7.98 8.74 7.24
CA GLN A 70 -6.57 9.10 7.41
C GLN A 70 -5.70 8.57 6.26
N ASP A 71 -5.93 7.33 5.82
CA ASP A 71 -5.21 6.76 4.68
C ASP A 71 -5.49 7.56 3.39
N LEU A 72 -6.74 7.92 3.14
CA LEU A 72 -7.13 8.75 1.99
C LEU A 72 -6.48 10.14 2.03
N GLU A 73 -6.45 10.78 3.20
CA GLU A 73 -5.78 12.07 3.38
C GLU A 73 -4.27 11.97 3.06
N LEU A 74 -3.62 10.91 3.53
CA LEU A 74 -2.20 10.66 3.25
C LEU A 74 -1.95 10.43 1.75
N ILE A 75 -2.76 9.59 1.10
CA ILE A 75 -2.65 9.31 -0.34
C ILE A 75 -2.87 10.59 -1.15
N TYR A 76 -3.86 11.40 -0.79
CA TYR A 76 -4.11 12.70 -1.41
C TYR A 76 -2.89 13.63 -1.29
N LYS A 77 -2.32 13.76 -0.09
CA LYS A 77 -1.13 14.60 0.16
C LYS A 77 0.07 14.14 -0.67
N ILE A 78 0.30 12.83 -0.77
CA ILE A 78 1.37 12.26 -1.60
C ILE A 78 1.13 12.59 -3.08
N GLY A 79 -0.09 12.35 -3.58
CA GLY A 79 -0.45 12.64 -4.96
C GLY A 79 -0.32 14.13 -5.32
N LEU A 80 -0.81 15.02 -4.44
CA LEU A 80 -0.70 16.47 -4.59
C LEU A 80 0.75 16.94 -4.61
N LYS A 81 1.60 16.39 -3.74
CA LYS A 81 3.02 16.73 -3.73
C LYS A 81 3.69 16.30 -5.04
N LEU A 82 3.46 15.06 -5.47
CA LEU A 82 4.05 14.52 -6.70
C LEU A 82 3.54 15.23 -7.98
N SER A 83 2.33 15.81 -7.96
CA SER A 83 1.82 16.58 -9.10
C SER A 83 2.41 17.99 -9.19
N GLN A 84 3.13 18.45 -8.16
CA GLN A 84 3.71 19.79 -8.05
C GLN A 84 5.24 19.79 -8.05
N GLU A 85 5.89 18.64 -8.13
CA GLU A 85 7.34 18.50 -8.14
C GLU A 85 7.80 17.70 -9.37
N ASP A 86 8.90 18.13 -9.99
CA ASP A 86 9.53 17.38 -11.09
C ASP A 86 10.46 16.26 -10.55
N SER A 87 10.78 16.29 -9.25
CA SER A 87 11.57 15.25 -8.59
C SER A 87 10.71 14.04 -8.27
N PHE A 88 10.77 13.01 -9.11
CA PHE A 88 10.12 11.75 -8.81
C PHE A 88 10.92 10.91 -7.80
N PRO A 89 10.24 10.15 -6.93
CA PRO A 89 10.90 9.26 -5.98
C PRO A 89 11.77 8.19 -6.67
N ASN A 90 12.61 7.54 -5.87
CA ASN A 90 13.41 6.40 -6.30
C ASN A 90 13.28 5.25 -5.28
N TRP A 91 13.65 4.05 -5.69
CA TRP A 91 13.75 2.89 -4.82
C TRP A 91 14.89 3.02 -3.82
N ARG A 92 14.72 2.42 -2.63
CA ARG A 92 15.78 2.32 -1.63
C ARG A 92 16.97 1.51 -2.18
N ALA A 93 18.17 1.82 -1.72
CA ALA A 93 19.37 1.05 -2.06
C ALA A 93 19.17 -0.45 -1.74
N GLY A 94 19.63 -1.32 -2.64
CA GLY A 94 19.48 -2.77 -2.53
C GLY A 94 18.11 -3.33 -2.91
N ASN A 95 17.12 -2.48 -3.23
CA ASN A 95 15.85 -2.95 -3.77
C ASN A 95 16.02 -3.45 -5.22
N GLU A 96 15.39 -4.58 -5.54
CA GLU A 96 15.52 -5.27 -6.83
C GLU A 96 15.05 -4.45 -8.04
N PHE A 97 14.15 -3.48 -7.85
CA PHE A 97 13.62 -2.63 -8.94
C PHE A 97 14.47 -1.37 -9.19
N ARG A 98 15.44 -1.07 -8.32
CA ARG A 98 16.21 0.19 -8.37
C ARG A 98 17.05 0.31 -9.63
N ALA A 99 17.74 -0.76 -10.04
CA ALA A 99 18.61 -0.73 -11.21
C ALA A 99 17.85 -0.33 -12.49
N LYS A 100 16.61 -0.82 -12.64
CA LYS A 100 15.77 -0.50 -13.79
C LYS A 100 15.26 0.95 -13.75
N ARG A 101 14.90 1.45 -12.56
CA ARG A 101 14.55 2.88 -12.36
C ARG A 101 15.71 3.79 -12.72
N ASP A 102 16.92 3.47 -12.24
CA ASP A 102 18.11 4.27 -12.50
C ASP A 102 18.40 4.32 -14.02
N ALA A 103 18.32 3.18 -14.72
CA ALA A 103 18.46 3.12 -16.18
C ALA A 103 17.34 3.87 -16.94
N MET A 104 16.10 3.82 -16.44
CA MET A 104 14.98 4.56 -17.02
C MET A 104 15.21 6.08 -16.93
N MET A 105 15.73 6.57 -15.81
CA MET A 105 15.97 7.99 -15.60
C MET A 105 17.25 8.50 -16.28
N SER A 106 18.25 7.65 -16.52
CA SER A 106 19.47 8.07 -17.25
C SER A 106 19.23 8.32 -18.74
N ASN A 107 18.18 7.73 -19.31
CA ASN A 107 17.83 7.86 -20.73
C ASN A 107 16.88 9.03 -21.01
N VAL A 108 16.40 9.73 -19.98
CA VAL A 108 15.64 10.96 -20.11
C VAL A 108 16.67 12.09 -20.29
N THR A 109 16.92 12.49 -21.53
CA THR A 109 17.63 13.74 -21.80
C THR A 109 16.68 14.90 -21.41
N PRO A 110 17.15 15.94 -20.70
CA PRO A 110 16.31 17.10 -20.35
C PRO A 110 15.64 17.75 -21.56
#